data_AF-A0AAC9LGX1-F1
#
_entry.id   AF-A0AAC9LGX1-F1
#
_cell.length_a   1.000
_cell.length_b   1.000
_cell.length_c   1.000
_cell.angle_alpha   90.00
_cell.angle_beta   90.00
_cell.angle_gamma   90.00
#
_symmetry.space_group_name_H-M   'P 1'
#
loop_
_entity.id
_entity.type
_entity.pdbx_description
1 polymer ?
#
loop_
_entity_poly.entity_id
_entity_poly.type
_entity_poly.pdbx_seq_one_letter_code
_entity_poly.pdbx_strand_id
1 'polypeptide(L)'
;MRSPRGDGWPSDRVRQTRRRSAGVPTTGERYHQDTLPRFGLLLDRHVLLGCRPPPGVEATTVCGRVVAIRPGPFEVEPGVPAVGVRDCLECQDVLLGPPQEELSERSGAPLVLARLTSRSDVIGMARRVVHLCTPEVPEGSTLLARCGTRLPSAQAETVAPGEGMPCTACLLAGESPAVSADVAAEFGRTACG
;
A
#
# COMPACT_ATOMS: atom_id res chain seq x y z
N MET A 1 -54.07 -7.89 -5.31
CA MET A 1 -53.59 -7.57 -3.94
C MET A 1 -53.37 -8.86 -3.17
N ARG A 2 -52.11 -9.30 -3.04
CA ARG A 2 -51.59 -10.29 -2.07
C ARG A 2 -50.06 -10.21 -2.16
N SER A 3 -49.43 -9.60 -1.16
CA SER A 3 -47.97 -9.51 -1.04
C SER A 3 -47.42 -10.83 -0.48
N PRO A 4 -46.34 -11.42 -1.02
CA PRO A 4 -45.60 -12.44 -0.31
C PRO A 4 -44.64 -11.79 0.69
N ARG A 5 -44.54 -12.47 1.83
CA ARG A 5 -43.80 -12.08 3.03
C ARG A 5 -42.30 -12.27 2.79
N GLY A 6 -41.50 -11.41 3.42
CA GLY A 6 -40.04 -11.40 3.30
C GLY A 6 -39.38 -12.58 4.00
N ASP A 7 -38.44 -13.19 3.29
CA ASP A 7 -37.48 -14.13 3.85
C ASP A 7 -36.29 -13.34 4.41
N GLY A 8 -36.15 -13.40 5.74
CA GLY A 8 -35.03 -12.82 6.46
C GLY A 8 -33.73 -13.55 6.11
N TRP A 9 -32.72 -12.80 5.67
CA TRP A 9 -31.36 -13.30 5.53
C TRP A 9 -30.80 -13.70 6.91
N PRO A 10 -30.26 -14.91 7.07
CA PRO A 10 -29.49 -15.25 8.26
C PRO A 10 -28.18 -14.44 8.24
N SER A 11 -27.96 -13.65 9.29
CA SER A 11 -26.67 -13.01 9.53
C SER A 11 -25.64 -14.10 9.80
N ASP A 12 -24.83 -14.40 8.79
CA ASP A 12 -23.66 -15.25 8.93
C ASP A 12 -22.78 -14.69 10.04
N ARG A 13 -22.66 -15.48 11.11
CA ARG A 13 -21.64 -15.28 12.13
C ARG A 13 -20.30 -15.53 11.46
N VAL A 14 -19.68 -14.46 10.96
CA VAL A 14 -18.26 -14.45 10.61
C VAL A 14 -17.50 -14.81 11.88
N ARG A 15 -17.17 -16.10 11.97
CA ARG A 15 -16.31 -16.66 13.01
C ARG A 15 -14.93 -16.06 12.76
N GLN A 16 -14.67 -14.91 13.36
CA GLN A 16 -13.33 -14.32 13.44
C GLN A 16 -12.47 -15.28 14.26
N THR A 17 -11.91 -16.29 13.58
CA THR A 17 -10.79 -17.05 14.11
C THR A 17 -9.66 -16.07 14.30
N ARG A 18 -9.35 -15.76 15.57
CA ARG A 18 -8.17 -15.01 15.99
C ARG A 18 -6.98 -15.48 15.14
N ARG A 19 -6.46 -14.60 14.28
CA ARG A 19 -5.17 -14.78 13.62
C ARG A 19 -4.13 -14.86 14.73
N ARG A 20 -3.78 -16.08 15.13
CA ARG A 20 -2.54 -16.31 15.86
C ARG A 20 -1.44 -15.90 14.90
N SER A 21 -0.59 -14.97 15.33
CA SER A 21 0.64 -14.59 14.64
C SER A 21 1.49 -15.85 14.51
N ALA A 22 1.34 -16.56 13.40
CA ALA A 22 2.19 -17.69 13.07
C ALA A 22 3.58 -17.11 12.83
N GLY A 23 4.55 -17.56 13.61
CA GLY A 23 5.95 -17.20 13.39
C GLY A 23 6.32 -17.48 11.93
N VAL A 24 7.01 -16.52 11.32
CA VAL A 24 7.46 -16.60 9.92
C VAL A 24 8.32 -17.87 9.80
N PRO A 25 7.97 -18.85 8.95
CA PRO A 25 8.81 -20.02 8.73
C PRO A 25 10.13 -19.57 8.11
N THR A 26 11.22 -19.63 8.87
CA THR A 26 12.56 -19.30 8.42
C THR A 26 13.08 -20.41 7.50
N THR A 27 13.39 -20.03 6.25
CA THR A 27 14.12 -20.83 5.24
C THR A 27 13.54 -22.21 4.90
N GLY A 28 12.23 -22.27 4.66
CA GLY A 28 11.61 -23.43 4.00
C GLY A 28 11.75 -23.35 2.47
N GLU A 29 11.80 -24.50 1.81
CA GLU A 29 11.60 -24.61 0.36
C GLU A 29 10.32 -23.86 -0.06
N ARG A 30 10.39 -23.18 -1.20
CA ARG A 30 9.28 -22.40 -1.76
C ARG A 30 8.72 -23.13 -2.96
N TYR A 31 7.41 -23.34 -2.97
CA TYR A 31 6.69 -23.93 -4.08
C TYR A 31 5.67 -22.94 -4.63
N HIS A 32 5.47 -22.97 -5.94
CA HIS A 32 4.57 -22.06 -6.64
C HIS A 32 3.39 -22.83 -7.24
N GLN A 33 2.19 -22.29 -7.07
CA GLN A 33 0.97 -22.80 -7.68
C GLN A 33 0.25 -21.66 -8.41
N ASP A 34 0.09 -21.81 -9.71
CA ASP A 34 -0.63 -20.84 -10.55
C ASP A 34 -2.14 -21.13 -10.48
N THR A 35 -2.94 -20.07 -10.31
CA THR A 35 -4.40 -20.14 -10.15
C THR A 35 -5.10 -19.07 -11.00
N LEU A 36 -6.41 -19.22 -11.19
CA LEU A 36 -7.21 -18.21 -11.87
C LEU A 36 -7.18 -16.90 -11.08
N PRO A 37 -6.98 -15.76 -11.75
CA PRO A 37 -7.02 -14.48 -11.06
C PRO A 37 -8.43 -14.14 -10.62
N ARG A 38 -8.55 -13.28 -9.61
CA ARG A 38 -9.86 -12.68 -9.28
C ARG A 38 -10.36 -11.75 -10.39
N PHE A 39 -9.44 -11.15 -11.14
CA PHE A 39 -9.71 -10.27 -12.27
C PHE A 39 -8.48 -10.16 -13.19
N GLY A 40 -8.73 -10.04 -14.50
CA GLY A 40 -7.68 -9.85 -15.52
C GLY A 40 -7.31 -11.12 -16.27
N LEU A 41 -6.27 -11.03 -17.10
CA LEU A 41 -5.82 -12.09 -18.01
C LEU A 41 -4.55 -12.82 -17.54
N LEU A 42 -3.97 -12.39 -16.41
CA LEU A 42 -2.73 -12.96 -15.85
C LEU A 42 -3.09 -13.90 -14.70
N LEU A 43 -2.55 -15.11 -14.68
CA LEU A 43 -2.72 -16.03 -13.57
C LEU A 43 -2.09 -15.47 -12.29
N ASP A 44 -2.71 -15.75 -11.14
CA ASP A 44 -2.14 -15.44 -9.83
C ASP A 44 -1.27 -16.63 -9.37
N ARG A 45 0.04 -16.39 -9.24
CA ARG A 45 1.02 -17.34 -8.69
C ARG A 45 1.10 -17.20 -7.19
N HIS A 46 0.60 -18.21 -6.49
CA HIS A 46 0.67 -18.28 -5.05
C HIS A 46 1.92 -19.04 -4.57
N VAL A 47 2.43 -18.64 -3.42
CA VAL A 47 3.58 -19.28 -2.76
C VAL A 47 3.10 -20.20 -1.65
N LEU A 48 3.70 -21.39 -1.57
CA LEU A 48 3.57 -22.34 -0.48
C LEU A 48 4.94 -22.51 0.19
N LEU A 49 4.94 -22.71 1.51
CA LEU A 49 6.15 -22.91 2.31
C LEU A 49 6.22 -24.35 2.84
N GLY A 50 7.43 -24.90 2.92
CA GLY A 50 7.66 -26.25 3.43
C GLY A 50 7.74 -27.27 2.30
N CYS A 51 7.35 -28.52 2.56
CA CYS A 51 7.44 -29.58 1.57
C CYS A 51 6.42 -29.42 0.43
N ARG A 52 6.78 -29.87 -0.78
CA ARG A 52 5.85 -29.91 -1.92
C ARG A 52 4.62 -30.74 -1.57
N PRO A 53 3.40 -30.19 -1.61
CA PRO A 53 2.22 -31.02 -1.43
C PRO A 53 2.03 -31.94 -2.65
N PRO A 54 1.50 -33.17 -2.48
CA PRO A 54 1.23 -34.08 -3.58
C PRO A 54 0.29 -33.47 -4.64
N PRO A 55 0.36 -33.90 -5.91
CA PRO A 55 -0.65 -33.54 -6.90
C PRO A 55 -2.05 -33.98 -6.46
N GLY A 56 -3.06 -33.14 -6.72
CA GLY A 56 -4.47 -33.41 -6.43
C GLY A 56 -4.94 -33.03 -5.02
N VAL A 57 -4.04 -32.67 -4.10
CA VAL A 57 -4.44 -32.22 -2.76
C VAL A 57 -4.65 -30.72 -2.70
N GLU A 58 -5.41 -30.26 -1.71
CA GLU A 58 -5.49 -28.85 -1.35
C GLU A 58 -4.33 -28.46 -0.44
N ALA A 59 -3.83 -27.24 -0.60
CA ALA A 59 -2.79 -26.68 0.24
C ALA A 59 -3.04 -25.19 0.53
N THR A 60 -2.60 -24.74 1.69
CA THR A 60 -2.74 -23.34 2.10
C THR A 60 -1.51 -22.54 1.68
N THR A 61 -1.75 -21.45 0.99
CA THR A 61 -0.72 -20.53 0.50
C THR A 61 -0.31 -19.54 1.59
N VAL A 62 0.79 -18.81 1.37
CA VAL A 62 1.29 -17.80 2.31
C VAL A 62 0.27 -16.69 2.57
N CYS A 63 -0.53 -16.31 1.57
CA CYS A 63 -1.61 -15.33 1.75
C CYS A 63 -2.85 -15.88 2.49
N GLY A 64 -2.88 -17.18 2.77
CA GLY A 64 -3.99 -17.87 3.45
C GLY A 64 -5.06 -18.43 2.52
N ARG A 65 -4.94 -18.25 1.19
CA ARG A 65 -5.85 -18.92 0.23
C ARG A 65 -5.56 -20.42 0.16
N VAL A 66 -6.62 -21.21 0.06
CA VAL A 66 -6.56 -22.66 -0.22
C VAL A 66 -6.56 -22.87 -1.73
N VAL A 67 -5.59 -23.62 -2.23
CA VAL A 67 -5.42 -23.90 -3.67
C VAL A 67 -5.26 -25.41 -3.89
N ALA A 68 -5.82 -25.93 -4.98
CA ALA A 68 -5.58 -27.30 -5.41
C ALA A 68 -4.21 -27.40 -6.12
N ILE A 69 -3.40 -28.39 -5.75
CA ILE A 69 -2.10 -28.65 -6.38
C ILE A 69 -2.30 -29.39 -7.70
N ARG A 70 -2.12 -28.69 -8.81
CA ARG A 70 -2.34 -29.21 -10.16
C ARG A 70 -1.58 -28.37 -11.18
N PRO A 71 -1.43 -28.83 -12.44
CA PRO A 71 -0.94 -27.96 -13.51
C PRO A 71 -1.75 -26.65 -13.57
N GLY A 72 -1.06 -25.54 -13.82
CA GLY A 72 -1.71 -24.24 -13.95
C GLY A 72 -2.72 -24.23 -15.10
N PRO A 73 -3.83 -23.48 -14.98
CA PRO A 73 -4.79 -23.35 -16.06
C PRO A 73 -4.17 -22.63 -17.27
N PHE A 74 -4.51 -23.03 -18.49
CA PHE A 74 -4.08 -22.35 -19.72
C PHE A 74 -5.04 -21.22 -20.15
N GLU A 75 -6.27 -21.26 -19.64
CA GLU A 75 -7.34 -20.31 -19.93
C GLU A 75 -7.80 -19.64 -18.63
N VAL A 76 -8.10 -18.35 -18.68
CA VAL A 76 -8.68 -17.61 -17.55
C VAL A 76 -10.20 -17.73 -17.50
N GLU A 77 -10.82 -17.91 -18.66
CA GLU A 77 -12.24 -18.15 -18.90
C GLU A 77 -12.37 -19.06 -20.13
N PRO A 78 -13.50 -19.78 -20.33
CA PRO A 78 -13.67 -20.64 -21.49
C PRO A 78 -13.38 -19.92 -22.82
N GLY A 79 -12.32 -20.33 -23.52
CA GLY A 79 -11.88 -19.75 -24.78
C GLY A 79 -11.07 -18.45 -24.67
N VAL A 80 -10.75 -17.99 -23.46
CA VAL A 80 -9.89 -16.83 -23.21
C VAL A 80 -8.54 -17.31 -22.69
N PRO A 81 -7.46 -17.26 -23.50
CA PRO A 81 -6.15 -17.74 -23.08
C PRO A 81 -5.57 -16.84 -21.97
N ALA A 82 -4.89 -17.46 -21.01
CA ALA A 82 -4.06 -16.71 -20.08
C ALA A 82 -2.90 -16.06 -20.83
N VAL A 83 -2.66 -14.77 -20.60
CA VAL A 83 -1.60 -14.01 -21.30
C VAL A 83 -0.26 -14.05 -20.58
N GLY A 84 -0.23 -14.62 -19.37
CA GLY A 84 0.97 -14.74 -18.55
C GLY A 84 0.65 -15.05 -17.10
N VAL A 85 1.68 -14.90 -16.26
CA VAL A 85 1.60 -15.16 -14.82
C VAL A 85 2.16 -13.97 -14.07
N ARG A 86 1.49 -13.58 -12.98
CA ARG A 86 2.00 -12.61 -12.01
C ARG A 86 2.05 -13.26 -10.64
N ASP A 87 2.96 -12.80 -9.77
CA ASP A 87 2.94 -13.19 -8.38
C ASP A 87 1.69 -12.63 -7.68
N CYS A 88 1.11 -13.40 -6.77
CA CYS A 88 0.02 -12.93 -5.93
C CYS A 88 0.54 -11.82 -5.01
N LEU A 89 -0.02 -10.61 -5.14
CA LEU A 89 0.36 -9.44 -4.33
C LEU A 89 0.25 -9.71 -2.83
N GLU A 90 -0.81 -10.40 -2.38
CA GLU A 90 -0.96 -10.77 -0.97
C GLU A 90 0.14 -11.75 -0.49
N CYS A 91 0.62 -12.65 -1.36
CA CYS A 91 1.77 -13.49 -1.04
C CYS A 91 3.06 -12.67 -0.98
N GLN A 92 3.25 -11.72 -1.92
CA GLN A 92 4.40 -10.82 -1.92
C GLN A 92 4.43 -9.97 -0.66
N ASP A 93 3.32 -9.37 -0.24
CA ASP A 93 3.22 -8.56 0.98
C ASP A 93 3.64 -9.36 2.21
N VAL A 94 3.20 -10.61 2.34
CA VAL A 94 3.58 -11.46 3.49
C VAL A 94 5.05 -11.89 3.42
N LEU A 95 5.59 -12.14 2.22
CA LEU A 95 6.98 -12.59 2.03
C LEU A 95 8.00 -11.47 2.18
N LEU A 96 7.66 -10.27 1.71
CA LEU A 96 8.46 -9.05 1.92
C LEU A 96 8.34 -8.58 3.38
N GLY A 97 7.28 -9.00 4.06
CA GLY A 97 6.91 -8.49 5.37
C GLY A 97 6.25 -7.11 5.23
N PRO A 98 5.88 -6.48 6.36
CA PRO A 98 5.65 -5.04 6.31
C PRO A 98 6.87 -4.41 5.64
N PRO A 99 6.70 -3.33 4.85
CA PRO A 99 7.86 -2.52 4.49
C PRO A 99 8.63 -2.35 5.79
N GLN A 100 9.92 -2.68 5.76
CA GLN A 100 10.81 -2.16 6.78
C GLN A 100 10.66 -0.65 6.59
N GLU A 101 9.68 -0.06 7.27
CA GLU A 101 9.83 1.28 7.77
C GLU A 101 11.11 1.13 8.57
N GLU A 102 12.23 1.35 7.87
CA GLU A 102 13.31 2.07 8.46
C GLU A 102 12.68 3.39 8.92
N LEU A 103 12.01 3.29 10.07
CA LEU A 103 12.16 4.19 11.20
C LEU A 103 13.66 4.28 11.55
N SER A 104 14.56 4.43 10.57
CA SER A 104 15.38 5.62 10.62
C SER A 104 14.40 6.71 10.96
N GLU A 105 14.48 7.18 12.19
CA GLU A 105 14.72 8.58 12.53
C GLU A 105 15.24 9.37 11.32
N ARG A 106 14.49 9.38 10.21
CA ARG A 106 14.59 10.33 9.12
C ARG A 106 14.12 11.58 9.81
N SER A 107 15.09 12.25 10.40
CA SER A 107 15.06 13.61 10.88
C SER A 107 14.81 14.54 9.67
N GLY A 108 13.75 14.26 8.92
CA GLY A 108 13.14 15.21 8.03
C GLY A 108 12.53 16.27 8.93
N ALA A 109 12.86 17.52 8.68
CA ALA A 109 12.27 18.63 9.41
C ALA A 109 10.75 18.41 9.55
N PRO A 110 10.19 18.59 10.76
CA PRO A 110 8.79 18.24 11.04
C PRO A 110 7.87 18.92 10.02
N LEU A 111 7.07 18.17 9.25
CA LEU A 111 6.17 18.79 8.28
C LEU A 111 4.91 19.32 8.99
N VAL A 112 4.46 20.50 8.57
CA VAL A 112 3.23 21.12 9.05
C VAL A 112 2.24 21.24 7.90
N LEU A 113 0.99 20.87 8.14
CA LEU A 113 -0.11 21.11 7.20
C LEU A 113 -0.61 22.54 7.40
N ALA A 114 -0.48 23.40 6.39
CA ALA A 114 -0.86 24.81 6.49
C ALA A 114 -1.76 25.25 5.33
N ARG A 115 -2.66 26.18 5.61
CA ARG A 115 -3.48 26.88 4.61
C ARG A 115 -3.57 28.36 4.93
N LEU A 116 -4.02 29.19 3.97
CA LEU A 116 -4.26 30.61 4.23
C LEU A 116 -5.56 30.81 5.04
N THR A 117 -5.44 31.54 6.15
CA THR A 117 -6.54 32.06 6.95
C THR A 117 -7.39 33.04 6.15
N SER A 118 -8.69 33.03 6.39
CA SER A 118 -9.75 33.66 5.60
C SER A 118 -9.82 35.19 5.64
N ARG A 119 -8.76 35.90 6.07
CA ARG A 119 -8.79 37.35 6.32
C ARG A 119 -8.45 38.28 5.15
N SER A 120 -8.15 37.74 3.96
CA SER A 120 -7.99 38.55 2.75
C SER A 120 -8.78 37.95 1.60
N ASP A 121 -9.49 38.83 0.88
CA ASP A 121 -10.03 38.92 -0.50
C ASP A 121 -10.10 37.71 -1.46
N VAL A 122 -9.64 36.52 -1.09
CA VAL A 122 -9.63 35.30 -1.92
C VAL A 122 -10.95 34.56 -1.79
N ILE A 123 -12.01 34.95 -2.50
CA ILE A 123 -13.29 34.20 -2.48
C ILE A 123 -13.15 32.89 -3.27
N GLY A 124 -13.52 31.73 -2.68
CA GLY A 124 -13.69 30.46 -3.42
C GLY A 124 -12.85 29.25 -2.96
N MET A 125 -12.86 28.19 -3.76
CA MET A 125 -12.29 26.85 -3.47
C MET A 125 -10.80 26.82 -3.09
N ALA A 126 -10.03 27.85 -3.47
CA ALA A 126 -8.62 28.00 -3.10
C ALA A 126 -8.39 28.07 -1.58
N ARG A 127 -9.41 28.47 -0.78
CA ARG A 127 -9.33 28.53 0.69
C ARG A 127 -9.25 27.16 1.39
N ARG A 128 -9.57 26.08 0.68
CA ARG A 128 -9.54 24.73 1.26
C ARG A 128 -8.25 24.00 0.95
N VAL A 129 -7.36 24.58 0.13
CA VAL A 129 -6.13 23.91 -0.28
C VAL A 129 -5.12 23.91 0.86
N VAL A 130 -4.69 22.72 1.25
CA VAL A 130 -3.74 22.48 2.34
C VAL A 130 -2.40 22.09 1.74
N HIS A 131 -1.34 22.74 2.21
CA HIS A 131 0.02 22.52 1.77
C HIS A 131 0.84 21.81 2.85
N LEU A 132 1.81 21.00 2.42
CA LEU A 132 2.85 20.45 3.28
C LEU A 132 4.02 21.44 3.32
N CYS A 133 4.29 22.00 4.48
CA CYS A 133 5.33 23.00 4.70
C CYS A 133 6.41 22.50 5.65
N THR A 134 7.66 22.92 5.42
CA THR A 134 8.73 22.80 6.41
C THR A 134 8.72 24.05 7.30
N PRO A 135 8.71 23.93 8.63
CA PRO A 135 8.76 25.05 9.54
C PRO A 135 10.19 25.58 9.56
N GLU A 136 10.49 26.53 8.68
CA GLU A 136 11.69 27.36 8.82
C GLU A 136 11.35 28.53 9.74
N VAL A 137 11.78 28.47 11.00
CA VAL A 137 11.60 29.55 11.97
C VAL A 137 12.85 30.40 11.96
N PRO A 138 12.75 31.66 11.50
CA PRO A 138 12.67 32.76 12.46
C PRO A 138 11.33 33.49 12.43
N GLU A 139 10.98 34.18 13.53
CA GLU A 139 9.77 35.00 13.64
C GLU A 139 9.61 35.96 12.44
N GLY A 140 8.42 35.99 11.84
CA GLY A 140 8.12 36.79 10.65
C GLY A 140 8.41 36.09 9.31
N SER A 141 8.81 34.82 9.32
CA SER A 141 9.10 34.06 8.10
C SER A 141 7.86 33.66 7.29
N THR A 142 8.08 33.35 6.03
CA THR A 142 7.10 32.75 5.11
C THR A 142 7.25 31.23 5.18
N LEU A 143 6.16 30.49 5.37
CA LEU A 143 6.18 29.03 5.25
C LEU A 143 6.34 28.66 3.77
N LEU A 144 7.36 27.86 3.46
CA LEU A 144 7.55 27.32 2.12
C LEU A 144 6.88 25.95 2.03
N ALA A 145 5.83 25.87 1.20
CA ALA A 145 5.22 24.60 0.84
C ALA A 145 6.14 23.81 -0.10
N ARG A 146 6.03 22.48 -0.07
CA ARG A 146 6.75 21.58 -1.01
C ARG A 146 6.47 21.87 -2.49
N CYS A 147 5.30 22.41 -2.81
CA CYS A 147 4.96 22.85 -4.17
C CYS A 147 5.58 24.21 -4.54
N GLY A 148 6.41 24.80 -3.68
CA GLY A 148 6.99 26.14 -3.85
C GLY A 148 6.08 27.29 -3.43
N THR A 149 4.83 27.01 -3.02
CA THR A 149 3.90 28.05 -2.54
C THR A 149 4.44 28.68 -1.26
N ARG A 150 4.39 30.01 -1.20
CA ARG A 150 4.82 30.82 -0.08
C ARG A 150 3.60 31.27 0.71
N LEU A 151 3.49 30.82 1.96
CA LEU A 151 2.39 31.19 2.85
C LEU A 151 2.93 32.15 3.91
N PRO A 152 2.50 33.43 3.94
CA PRO A 152 2.90 34.33 5.01
C PRO A 152 2.45 33.75 6.36
N SER A 153 3.37 33.59 7.33
CA SER A 153 3.04 32.98 8.63
C SER A 153 1.88 33.69 9.34
N ALA A 154 1.84 35.03 9.28
CA ALA A 154 0.74 35.84 9.83
C ALA A 154 -0.63 35.59 9.20
N GLN A 155 -0.66 34.95 8.03
CA GLN A 155 -1.88 34.60 7.30
C GLN A 155 -2.05 33.09 7.18
N ALA A 156 -1.16 32.27 7.73
CA ALA A 156 -1.25 30.81 7.65
C ALA A 156 -1.84 30.25 8.94
N GLU A 157 -2.73 29.26 8.82
CA GLU A 157 -3.14 28.41 9.94
C GLU A 157 -2.70 26.98 9.71
N THR A 158 -2.24 26.35 10.79
CA THR A 158 -1.98 24.91 10.84
C THR A 158 -3.30 24.16 10.93
N VAL A 159 -3.46 23.11 10.12
CA VAL A 159 -4.68 22.29 10.10
C VAL A 159 -4.41 20.88 10.64
N ALA A 160 -5.43 20.27 11.23
CA ALA A 160 -5.35 18.87 11.66
C ALA A 160 -5.35 17.92 10.44
N PRO A 161 -4.77 16.71 10.55
CA PRO A 161 -4.92 15.68 9.52
C PRO A 161 -6.39 15.41 9.20
N GLY A 162 -6.73 15.31 7.92
CA GLY A 162 -8.10 15.11 7.44
C GLY A 162 -8.91 16.39 7.25
N GLU A 163 -8.37 17.57 7.60
CA GLU A 163 -9.01 18.85 7.30
C GLU A 163 -8.51 19.45 5.98
N GLY A 164 -9.45 19.94 5.16
CA GLY A 164 -9.14 20.61 3.89
C GLY A 164 -8.88 19.64 2.72
N MET A 165 -8.56 20.22 1.56
CA MET A 165 -8.23 19.52 0.33
C MET A 165 -6.71 19.58 0.13
N PRO A 166 -5.98 18.46 0.11
CA PRO A 166 -4.54 18.53 -0.06
C PRO A 166 -4.17 19.10 -1.43
N CYS A 167 -3.17 19.98 -1.46
CA CYS A 167 -2.54 20.39 -2.70
C CYS A 167 -1.95 19.14 -3.37
N THR A 168 -2.42 18.79 -4.57
CA THR A 168 -1.97 17.59 -5.28
C THR A 168 -0.44 17.54 -5.45
N ALA A 169 0.19 18.69 -5.74
CA ALA A 169 1.65 18.77 -5.84
C ALA A 169 2.36 18.50 -4.50
N CYS A 170 1.83 19.00 -3.39
CA CYS A 170 2.36 18.68 -2.06
C CYS A 170 2.16 17.20 -1.72
N LEU A 171 0.99 16.63 -2.03
CA LEU A 171 0.68 15.22 -1.78
C LEU A 171 1.66 14.30 -2.53
N LEU A 172 1.82 14.50 -3.83
CA LEU A 172 2.75 13.73 -4.66
C LEU A 172 4.22 13.92 -4.21
N ALA A 173 4.58 15.13 -3.78
CA ALA A 173 5.91 15.37 -3.24
C ALA A 173 6.13 14.74 -1.86
N GLY A 174 5.07 14.43 -1.10
CA GLY A 174 5.14 13.77 0.21
C GLY A 174 5.53 12.30 0.14
N GLU A 175 5.28 11.66 -1.01
CA GLU A 175 5.56 10.24 -1.26
C GLU A 175 6.98 9.99 -1.80
N SER A 176 7.66 11.03 -2.27
CA SER A 176 9.05 10.89 -2.73
C SER A 176 10.01 10.81 -1.55
N PRO A 177 10.71 9.68 -1.32
CA PRO A 177 11.98 9.77 -0.62
C PRO A 177 12.84 10.73 -1.42
N ALA A 178 13.44 11.72 -0.75
CA ALA A 178 14.60 12.38 -1.31
C ALA A 178 15.61 11.27 -1.57
N VAL A 179 15.77 10.86 -2.83
CA VAL A 179 16.86 10.00 -3.24
C VAL A 179 18.09 10.89 -3.11
N SER A 180 18.74 10.83 -1.95
CA SER A 180 20.09 11.32 -1.79
C SER A 180 20.94 10.57 -2.82
N ALA A 181 21.39 11.27 -3.86
CA ALA A 181 22.14 10.71 -4.98
C ALA A 181 23.58 10.32 -4.61
N ASP A 182 23.79 9.69 -3.45
CA ASP A 182 25.12 9.42 -2.88
C ASP A 182 25.36 7.95 -2.45
N VAL A 183 24.46 7.01 -2.75
CA VAL A 183 24.68 5.58 -2.46
C VAL A 183 24.66 4.75 -3.74
N ALA A 184 25.50 5.13 -4.71
CA ALA A 184 25.79 4.33 -5.91
C ALA A 184 27.27 3.89 -6.00
N ALA A 185 28.06 4.19 -4.97
CA ALA A 185 29.37 3.59 -4.77
C ALA A 185 29.28 2.69 -3.55
N GLU A 186 29.96 1.55 -3.60
CA GLU A 186 30.22 0.70 -2.44
C GLU A 186 29.11 -0.30 -2.08
N PHE A 187 28.94 -1.35 -2.91
CA PHE A 187 29.00 -2.71 -2.36
C PHE A 187 29.64 -3.66 -3.37
N GLY A 188 30.89 -3.99 -3.05
CA GLY A 188 31.77 -4.85 -3.80
C GLY A 188 31.33 -6.30 -3.80
N ARG A 189 31.56 -6.90 -4.96
CA ARG A 189 31.83 -8.32 -5.22
C ARG A 189 32.38 -9.06 -3.99
N THR A 190 31.70 -10.12 -3.58
CA THR A 190 32.36 -11.33 -3.07
C THR A 190 31.57 -12.53 -3.56
N ALA A 191 32.24 -13.36 -4.37
CA ALA A 191 31.76 -14.66 -4.80
C ALA A 191 32.10 -15.69 -3.71
N CYS A 192 31.12 -16.51 -3.34
CA CYS A 192 31.37 -17.76 -2.63
C CYS A 192 31.93 -18.78 -3.61
N GLY A 193 32.98 -19.48 -3.18
CA GLY A 193 33.38 -20.77 -3.75
C GLY A 193 32.49 -21.90 -3.27
#